data_AF-A0A962SSR7-F1
#
_entry.id   AF-A0A962SSR7-F1
#
_cell.length_a   1.000
_cell.length_b   1.000
_cell.length_c   1.000
_cell.angle_alpha   90.00
_cell.angle_beta   90.00
_cell.angle_gamma   90.00
#
_symmetry.space_group_name_H-M   'P 1'
#
loop_
_entity.id
_entity.type
_entity.pdbx_description
1 polymer ?
#
loop_
_entity_poly.entity_id
_entity_poly.type
_entity_poly.pdbx_seq_one_letter_code
_entity_poly.pdbx_strand_id
1 'polypeptide(L)'
;NTATLASIFYLALFPSILAYIFWNRAVAELGANRAGQFLHLMPAFGAVLAMIFLDERLYAFHAAGIALIALGIWLATVYGRKTS
;
A
#
# COMPACT_ATOMS: atom_id res chain seq x y z
N ASN A 1 -18.93 -18.50 13.58
CA ASN A 1 -19.05 -17.06 13.88
C ASN A 1 -19.38 -16.34 12.59
N THR A 2 -20.59 -15.79 12.47
CA THR A 2 -21.07 -15.11 11.24
C THR A 2 -20.29 -13.84 10.91
N ALA A 3 -19.77 -13.14 11.93
CA ALA A 3 -18.94 -11.95 11.74
C ALA A 3 -17.64 -12.27 10.97
N THR A 4 -16.97 -13.37 11.31
CA THR A 4 -15.74 -13.81 10.63
C THR A 4 -16.00 -14.13 9.16
N LEU A 5 -17.12 -14.82 8.86
CA LEU A 5 -17.52 -15.13 7.48
C LEU A 5 -17.76 -13.85 6.67
N ALA A 6 -18.44 -12.86 7.26
CA ALA A 6 -18.67 -11.56 6.62
C ALA A 6 -17.36 -10.79 6.36
N SER A 7 -16.42 -10.78 7.32
CA SER A 7 -15.10 -10.14 7.15
C SER A 7 -14.28 -10.77 6.02
N ILE A 8 -14.27 -12.10 5.93
CA ILE A 8 -13.60 -12.82 4.85
C ILE A 8 -14.21 -12.44 3.50
N PHE A 9 -15.55 -12.41 3.41
CA PHE A 9 -16.23 -12.05 2.16
C PHE A 9 -15.92 -10.61 1.73
N TYR A 10 -15.92 -9.67 2.68
CA TYR A 10 -15.56 -8.27 2.41
C TYR A 10 -14.12 -8.14 1.89
N LEU A 11 -13.16 -8.80 2.53
CA LEU A 11 -11.75 -8.80 2.10
C LEU A 11 -11.52 -9.51 0.76
N ALA A 12 -12.30 -10.56 0.46
CA ALA A 12 -12.22 -11.26 -0.82
C ALA A 12 -12.74 -10.40 -1.97
N LEU A 13 -13.83 -9.65 -1.75
CA LEU A 13 -14.47 -8.91 -2.83
C LEU A 13 -13.75 -7.59 -3.15
N PHE A 14 -13.48 -6.78 -2.12
CA PHE A 14 -13.01 -5.40 -2.33
C PHE A 14 -11.49 -5.31 -2.56
N PRO A 15 -10.63 -5.55 -1.56
CA PRO A 15 -9.18 -5.36 -1.72
C PRO A 15 -8.54 -6.45 -2.57
N SER A 16 -9.23 -7.57 -2.84
CA SER A 16 -8.71 -8.61 -3.73
C SER A 16 -9.30 -8.47 -5.14
N ILE A 17 -10.55 -8.89 -5.37
CA ILE A 17 -11.09 -8.99 -6.75
C ILE A 17 -11.17 -7.62 -7.42
N LEU A 18 -11.82 -6.63 -6.79
CA LEU A 18 -12.01 -5.31 -7.40
C LEU A 18 -10.68 -4.58 -7.60
N ALA A 19 -9.80 -4.61 -6.60
CA ALA A 19 -8.47 -3.99 -6.71
C ALA A 19 -7.66 -4.58 -7.88
N TYR A 20 -7.65 -5.90 -8.05
CA TYR A 20 -6.97 -6.54 -9.17
C TYR A 20 -7.55 -6.13 -10.53
N ILE A 21 -8.87 -6.04 -10.65
CA ILE A 21 -9.53 -5.59 -11.89
C ILE A 21 -9.13 -4.16 -12.21
N PHE A 22 -9.16 -3.26 -11.22
CA PHE A 22 -8.76 -1.86 -11.42
C PHE A 22 -7.27 -1.72 -11.74
N TRP A 23 -6.41 -2.50 -11.07
CA TRP A 23 -4.99 -2.52 -11.37
C TRP A 23 -4.71 -2.96 -12.81
N ASN A 24 -5.33 -4.07 -13.24
CA ASN A 24 -5.17 -4.56 -14.60
C ASN A 24 -5.67 -3.56 -15.65
N ARG A 25 -6.79 -2.88 -15.38
CA ARG A 25 -7.30 -1.79 -16.24
C ARG A 25 -6.34 -0.59 -16.26
N ALA A 26 -5.86 -0.15 -15.10
CA ALA A 26 -4.92 0.96 -15.00
C ALA A 26 -3.60 0.66 -15.73
N VAL A 27 -3.09 -0.57 -15.62
CA VAL A 27 -1.91 -1.03 -16.37
C VAL A 27 -2.18 -1.07 -17.87
N ALA A 28 -3.37 -1.53 -18.29
CA ALA A 28 -3.74 -1.59 -19.71
C ALA A 28 -3.87 -0.19 -20.34
N GLU A 29 -4.37 0.80 -19.58
CA GLU A 29 -4.63 2.15 -20.08
C GLU A 29 -3.42 3.09 -19.94
N LEU A 30 -2.69 3.01 -18.83
CA LEU A 30 -1.55 3.89 -18.52
C LEU A 30 -0.19 3.27 -18.86
N GLY A 31 -0.15 1.96 -19.07
CA GLY A 31 1.07 1.17 -19.23
C GLY A 31 1.73 0.82 -17.89
N ALA A 32 2.40 -0.34 -17.85
CA ALA A 32 3.04 -0.88 -16.65
C ALA A 32 4.06 0.08 -16.01
N ASN A 33 4.79 0.84 -16.83
CA ASN A 33 5.80 1.78 -16.33
C ASN A 33 5.19 2.92 -15.50
N ARG A 34 4.07 3.51 -15.95
CA ARG A 34 3.40 4.59 -15.19
C ARG A 34 2.61 4.02 -14.01
N ALA A 35 1.90 2.91 -14.19
CA ALA A 35 1.17 2.25 -13.11
C ALA A 35 2.11 1.82 -11.97
N GLY A 36 3.28 1.26 -12.29
CA GLY A 36 4.28 0.83 -11.31
C GLY A 36 4.78 1.94 -10.38
N GLN A 37 4.81 3.20 -10.84
CA GLN A 37 5.19 4.34 -9.99
C GLN A 37 4.22 4.54 -8.81
N PHE A 38 2.93 4.22 -8.96
CA PHE A 38 1.96 4.33 -7.87
C PHE A 38 2.20 3.33 -6.73
N LEU A 39 2.89 2.21 -7.00
CA LEU A 39 3.27 1.26 -5.94
C LEU A 39 4.25 1.87 -4.94
N HIS A 40 5.05 2.87 -5.36
CA HIS A 40 5.92 3.61 -4.44
C HIS A 40 5.15 4.55 -3.51
N LEU A 41 3.90 4.91 -3.85
CA LEU A 41 3.02 5.70 -2.98
C LEU A 41 2.28 4.83 -1.96
N MET A 42 2.16 3.53 -2.21
CA MET A 42 1.46 2.59 -1.33
C MET A 42 1.96 2.64 0.13
N PRO A 43 3.28 2.70 0.42
CA PRO A 43 3.75 2.78 1.80
C PRO A 43 3.48 4.14 2.45
N ALA A 44 3.43 5.22 1.66
CA ALA A 44 3.05 6.54 2.16
C ALA A 44 1.56 6.58 2.56
N PHE A 45 0.67 6.05 1.73
CA PHE A 45 -0.75 5.90 2.07
C PHE A 45 -0.95 4.99 3.29
N GLY A 46 -0.20 3.88 3.38
CA GLY A 46 -0.23 3.00 4.55
C GLY A 46 0.13 3.72 5.85
N ALA A 47 1.20 4.54 5.84
CA ALA A 47 1.60 5.33 7.00
C ALA A 47 0.54 6.38 7.39
N VAL A 48 -0.03 7.09 6.41
CA VAL A 48 -1.09 8.08 6.67
C VAL A 48 -2.35 7.43 7.23
N LEU A 49 -2.79 6.32 6.65
CA LEU A 49 -3.97 5.59 7.12
C LEU A 49 -3.76 5.00 8.51
N ALA A 50 -2.56 4.49 8.82
CA ALA A 50 -2.24 4.00 10.17
C ALA A 50 -2.36 5.12 11.22
N MET A 51 -1.82 6.32 10.95
CA MET A 51 -1.96 7.47 11.85
C MET A 51 -3.41 7.87 12.10
N ILE A 52 -4.27 7.78 11.07
CA ILE A 52 -5.68 8.20 11.16
C ILE A 52 -6.56 7.15 11.85
N PHE A 53 -6.44 5.88 11.46
CA PHE A 53 -7.39 4.84 11.87
C PHE A 53 -7.01 4.13 13.17
N LEU A 54 -5.72 4.09 13.51
CA LEU A 54 -5.24 3.33 14.65
C LEU A 54 -5.15 4.18 15.93
N ASP A 55 -5.39 5.50 15.82
CA ASP A 55 -5.32 6.51 16.89
C ASP A 55 -4.05 6.37 17.76
N GLU A 56 -2.96 5.94 17.12
CA GLU A 56 -1.70 5.62 17.80
C GLU A 56 -1.11 6.91 18.37
N ARG A 57 -1.18 7.06 19.70
CA ARG A 57 -0.27 7.95 20.43
C ARG A 57 1.16 7.56 20.05
N LEU A 58 1.88 8.49 19.42
CA LEU A 58 3.24 8.32 18.91
C LEU A 58 4.23 7.87 20.00
N TYR A 59 4.26 6.57 20.31
CA TYR A 59 5.35 5.93 21.04
C TYR A 59 6.54 5.67 20.11
N ALA A 60 7.75 5.57 20.67
CA ALA A 60 9.01 5.43 19.92
C ALA A 60 9.02 4.25 18.91
N PHE A 61 8.19 3.23 19.12
CA PHE A 61 8.04 2.08 18.21
C PHE A 61 7.36 2.46 16.87
N HIS A 62 6.41 3.40 16.89
CA HIS A 62 5.81 3.94 15.65
C HIS A 62 6.82 4.79 14.87
N ALA A 63 7.67 5.55 15.58
CA ALA A 63 8.75 6.29 14.95
C ALA A 63 9.76 5.35 14.27
N ALA A 64 10.07 4.21 14.88
CA ALA A 64 10.90 3.17 14.26
C ALA A 64 10.20 2.54 13.03
N GLY A 65 8.91 2.24 13.12
CA GLY A 65 8.12 1.74 11.99
C GLY A 65 8.04 2.72 10.82
N ILE A 66 7.76 4.00 11.09
CA ILE A 66 7.74 5.08 10.10
C ILE A 66 9.13 5.28 9.49
N ALA A 67 10.19 5.27 10.29
CA ALA A 67 11.56 5.38 9.80
C ALA A 67 11.94 4.18 8.90
N LEU A 68 11.52 2.97 9.26
CA LEU A 68 11.76 1.77 8.45
C LEU A 68 10.99 1.82 7.12
N ILE A 69 9.74 2.26 7.14
CA ILE A 69 8.91 2.45 5.93
C ILE A 69 9.52 3.54 5.04
N ALA A 70 9.92 4.67 5.61
CA ALA A 70 10.56 5.78 4.89
C ALA A 70 11.89 5.34 4.26
N LEU A 71 12.70 4.55 4.99
CA LEU A 71 13.93 3.96 4.46
C LEU A 71 13.65 2.99 3.32
N GLY A 72 12.61 2.15 3.45
CA GLY A 72 12.16 1.23 2.41
C GLY A 72 11.69 1.95 1.13
N ILE A 73 10.91 3.03 1.26
CA ILE A 73 10.52 3.88 0.13
C ILE A 73 11.75 4.52 -0.50
N TRP A 74 12.64 5.12 0.31
CA TRP A 74 13.84 5.78 -0.19
C TRP A 74 14.72 4.81 -1.00
N LEU A 75 14.94 3.60 -0.49
CA LEU A 75 15.66 2.56 -1.21
C LEU A 75 14.94 2.16 -2.50
N ALA A 76 13.63 1.88 -2.46
CA ALA A 76 12.87 1.47 -3.64
C ALA A 76 12.86 2.56 -4.74
N THR A 77 12.75 3.83 -4.35
CA THR A 77 12.74 4.97 -5.28
C THR A 77 14.14 5.29 -5.82
N VAL A 78 15.19 5.18 -5.00
CA VAL A 78 16.57 5.48 -5.41
C VAL A 78 17.20 4.33 -6.21
N TYR A 79 17.01 3.08 -5.79
CA TYR A 79 17.54 1.91 -6.49
C TYR A 79 16.68 1.45 -7.67
N GLY A 80 15.37 1.71 -7.66
CA GLY A 80 14.46 1.38 -8.77
C GLY A 80 14.74 2.15 -10.07
N ARG A 81 15.52 3.24 -10.01
CA ARG A 81 15.92 4.03 -11.21
C ARG A 81 17.14 3.48 -11.96
N LYS A 82 17.79 2.40 -11.48
CA LYS A 82 19.06 1.89 -12.05
C LYS A 82 18.95 0.65 -12.94
N THR A 83 17.75 0.23 -13.37
CA THR A 83 17.64 -0.69 -14.50
C THR A 83 16.79 -0.03 -15.59
N SER A 84 17.49 0.72 -16.43
CA SER A 84 17.01 1.11 -17.76
C SER A 84 16.96 -0.11 -18.68
#